data_AF-A0AAD6NNG3-F1
#
_entry.id   AF-A0AAD6NNG3-F1
#
_cell.length_a   1.000
_cell.length_b   1.000
_cell.length_c   1.000
_cell.angle_alpha   90.00
_cell.angle_beta   90.00
_cell.angle_gamma   90.00
#
_symmetry.space_group_name_H-M   'P 1'
#
loop_
_entity.id
_entity.type
_entity.pdbx_description
1 polymer ?
#
loop_
_entity_poly.entity_id
_entity_poly.type
_entity_poly.pdbx_seq_one_letter_code
_entity_poly.pdbx_strand_id
1 'polypeptide(L)'
;MTGRNRRPFTASAHDGNSGTDDENDIPLDEQEQEQLIQDLKRENDRKNAFFILAFTCLCVVPAILLTIRLLTGTGSGVDVLAISSLAMTAFTVRSVPLDPAAQEYLSPLEKWVPLLNPVLIVVITVGALFTNRHVDNDYFLYLPLIVWGIVNLGRSTMASVDLGHLEKLRYKYKGA
;
A
#
# COMPACT_ATOMS: atom_id res chain seq x y z
N MET A 1 51.72 6.27 -2.46
CA MET A 1 50.51 6.37 -1.62
C MET A 1 49.50 7.24 -2.35
N THR A 2 48.60 6.63 -3.12
CA THR A 2 47.61 7.35 -3.93
C THR A 2 46.38 7.65 -3.08
N GLY A 3 46.23 8.90 -2.65
CA GLY A 3 45.05 9.39 -1.94
C GLY A 3 43.82 9.29 -2.84
N ARG A 4 42.81 8.54 -2.39
CA ARG A 4 41.53 8.40 -3.09
C ARG A 4 40.75 9.71 -2.93
N ASN A 5 40.74 10.56 -3.96
CA ASN A 5 39.90 11.76 -4.00
C ASN A 5 38.43 11.36 -3.87
N ARG A 6 37.84 11.62 -2.69
CA ARG A 6 36.39 11.56 -2.48
C ARG A 6 35.81 12.86 -3.02
N ARG A 7 34.96 12.79 -4.04
CA ARG A 7 34.29 13.96 -4.61
C ARG A 7 33.08 14.31 -3.73
N PRO A 8 32.87 15.59 -3.38
CA PRO A 8 31.68 16.04 -2.66
C PRO A 8 30.46 16.18 -3.59
N PHE A 9 29.27 16.08 -2.98
CA PHE A 9 27.94 15.98 -3.58
C PHE A 9 27.43 17.28 -4.24
N THR A 10 26.60 17.15 -5.28
CA THR A 10 25.86 18.26 -5.92
C THR A 10 24.39 17.89 -6.11
N ALA A 11 23.46 18.80 -5.81
CA ALA A 11 22.02 18.58 -5.95
C ALA A 11 21.39 19.75 -6.70
N SER A 12 21.02 19.53 -7.97
CA SER A 12 20.31 20.55 -8.75
C SER A 12 18.96 20.87 -8.12
N ALA A 13 18.83 22.09 -7.59
CA ALA A 13 17.56 22.72 -7.28
C ALA A 13 16.87 23.05 -8.61
N HIS A 14 15.70 22.46 -8.84
CA HIS A 14 14.93 22.75 -10.04
C HIS A 14 14.09 24.01 -9.80
N ASP A 15 14.70 25.17 -10.04
CA ASP A 15 13.97 26.42 -10.25
C ASP A 15 14.12 26.84 -11.72
N GLY A 16 12.97 26.96 -12.39
CA GLY A 16 12.87 27.26 -13.80
C GLY A 16 13.19 28.72 -14.13
N ASN A 17 14.47 29.07 -14.13
CA ASN A 17 14.91 30.31 -14.77
C ASN A 17 16.18 30.07 -15.59
N SER A 18 16.02 30.19 -16.91
CA SER A 18 17.12 30.17 -17.87
C SER A 18 18.01 31.41 -17.67
N GLY A 19 19.20 31.20 -17.14
CA GLY A 19 20.22 32.23 -17.04
C GLY A 19 21.42 31.68 -16.30
N THR A 20 22.48 31.40 -17.06
CA THR A 20 23.90 31.37 -16.66
C THR A 20 24.17 31.93 -15.26
N ASP A 21 24.59 31.07 -14.33
CA ASP A 21 25.90 31.15 -13.68
C ASP A 21 26.04 30.03 -12.63
N ASP A 22 27.21 29.39 -12.71
CA ASP A 22 27.68 28.20 -12.01
C ASP A 22 28.07 28.51 -10.55
N GLU A 23 27.13 29.05 -9.75
CA GLU A 23 27.48 29.60 -8.42
C GLU A 23 26.37 29.45 -7.36
N ASN A 24 25.82 28.25 -7.19
CA ASN A 24 25.08 27.87 -5.97
C ASN A 24 25.17 26.34 -5.71
N ASP A 25 26.34 25.74 -5.94
CA ASP A 25 26.63 24.36 -5.52
C ASP A 25 27.09 24.40 -4.05
N ILE A 26 26.13 24.49 -3.13
CA ILE A 26 26.42 24.43 -1.69
C ILE A 26 26.66 22.95 -1.34
N PRO A 27 27.88 22.55 -0.96
CA PRO A 27 28.12 21.18 -0.52
C PRO A 27 27.38 20.96 0.81
N LEU A 28 26.23 20.27 0.76
CA LEU A 28 25.59 19.78 1.97
C LEU A 28 26.56 18.83 2.68
N ASP A 29 26.69 19.00 3.99
CA ASP A 29 27.48 18.07 4.80
C ASP A 29 26.77 16.70 4.89
N GLU A 30 27.51 15.64 5.23
CA GLU A 30 26.94 14.29 5.37
C GLU A 30 25.84 14.23 6.47
N GLN A 31 25.81 15.19 7.40
CA GLN A 31 24.84 15.23 8.49
C GLN A 31 23.49 15.80 8.04
N GLU A 32 23.47 16.88 7.27
CA GLU A 32 22.29 17.45 6.62
C GLU A 32 21.70 16.47 5.61
N GLN A 33 22.54 15.69 4.92
CA GLN A 33 22.12 14.62 4.02
C GLN A 33 21.37 13.49 4.76
N GLU A 34 21.90 13.05 5.90
CA GLU A 34 21.26 12.04 6.74
C GLU A 34 19.94 12.56 7.32
N GLN A 35 19.89 13.84 7.71
CA GLN A 35 18.68 14.49 8.19
C GLN A 35 17.60 14.55 7.11
N LEU A 36 17.95 14.95 5.87
CA LEU A 36 17.00 14.99 4.76
C LEU A 36 16.41 13.61 4.46
N ILE A 37 17.24 12.57 4.44
CA ILE A 37 16.79 11.18 4.23
C ILE A 37 15.86 10.74 5.36
N GLN A 38 16.19 11.07 6.62
CA GLN A 38 15.35 10.75 7.77
C GLN A 38 14.00 11.47 7.70
N ASP A 39 13.98 12.74 7.29
CA ASP A 39 12.75 13.51 7.19
C ASP A 39 11.87 13.04 6.03
N LEU A 40 12.45 12.71 4.87
CA LEU A 40 11.75 12.06 3.76
C LEU A 40 11.15 10.71 4.19
N LYS A 41 11.89 9.91 4.95
CA LYS A 41 11.41 8.63 5.48
C LYS A 41 10.25 8.83 6.46
N ARG A 42 10.37 9.78 7.39
CA ARG A 42 9.28 10.13 8.34
C ARG A 42 8.04 10.61 7.62
N GLU A 43 8.18 11.44 6.60
CA GLU A 43 7.04 11.92 5.82
C GLU A 43 6.37 10.76 5.09
N ASN A 44 7.17 9.84 4.53
CA ASN A 44 6.64 8.66 3.86
C ASN A 44 5.90 7.74 4.84
N ASP A 45 6.50 7.42 5.98
CA ASP A 45 5.89 6.58 7.02
C ASP A 45 4.55 7.16 7.50
N ARG A 46 4.46 8.49 7.63
CA ARG A 46 3.22 9.17 8.00
C ARG A 46 2.14 9.03 6.92
N LYS A 47 2.49 9.16 5.64
CA LYS A 47 1.54 8.97 4.52
C LYS A 47 1.09 7.51 4.45
N ASN A 48 2.02 6.57 4.56
CA ASN A 48 1.72 5.15 4.58
C ASN A 48 0.76 4.79 5.73
N ALA A 49 0.97 5.32 6.94
CA ALA A 49 0.07 5.11 8.07
C ALA A 49 -1.36 5.61 7.81
N PHE A 50 -1.50 6.79 7.20
CA PHE A 50 -2.81 7.34 6.82
C PHE A 50 -3.55 6.44 5.83
N PHE A 51 -2.85 5.93 4.82
CA PHE A 51 -3.46 5.06 3.82
C PHE A 51 -3.82 3.68 4.36
N ILE A 52 -2.96 3.09 5.20
CA ILE A 52 -3.27 1.86 5.92
C ILE A 52 -4.56 2.05 6.74
N LEU A 53 -4.68 3.17 7.45
CA LEU A 53 -5.89 3.49 8.21
C LEU A 53 -7.12 3.65 7.29
N ALA A 54 -7.00 4.41 6.20
CA ALA A 54 -8.10 4.66 5.27
C ALA A 54 -8.62 3.37 4.63
N PHE A 55 -7.72 2.51 4.13
CA PHE A 55 -8.09 1.21 3.56
C PHE A 55 -8.62 0.24 4.61
N THR A 56 -8.11 0.30 5.85
CA THR A 56 -8.68 -0.49 6.95
C THR A 56 -10.12 -0.06 7.24
N CYS A 57 -10.39 1.24 7.33
CA CYS A 57 -11.77 1.75 7.48
C CYS A 57 -12.67 1.32 6.31
N LEU A 58 -12.15 1.37 5.08
CA LEU A 58 -12.86 0.91 3.88
C LEU A 58 -13.25 -0.57 3.96
N CYS A 59 -12.45 -1.42 4.63
CA CYS A 59 -12.78 -2.83 4.86
C CYS A 59 -13.73 -3.03 6.05
N VAL A 60 -13.54 -2.28 7.14
CA VAL A 60 -14.27 -2.46 8.41
C VAL A 60 -15.71 -1.98 8.32
N VAL A 61 -15.97 -0.83 7.67
CA VAL A 61 -17.34 -0.29 7.51
C VAL A 61 -18.30 -1.31 6.88
N PRO A 62 -18.02 -1.89 5.69
CA PRO A 62 -18.91 -2.88 5.11
C PRO A 62 -18.98 -4.18 5.93
N ALA A 63 -17.90 -4.58 6.60
CA ALA A 63 -17.91 -5.74 7.49
C ALA A 63 -18.88 -5.54 8.68
N ILE A 64 -18.93 -4.33 9.25
CA ILE A 64 -19.89 -3.98 10.31
C ILE A 64 -21.32 -4.06 9.78
N LEU A 65 -21.60 -3.50 8.60
CA LEU A 65 -22.94 -3.55 7.99
C LEU A 65 -23.42 -5.00 7.75
N LEU A 66 -22.54 -5.86 7.23
CA LEU A 66 -22.84 -7.28 7.03
C LEU A 66 -23.03 -8.02 8.37
N THR A 67 -22.29 -7.63 9.41
CA THR A 67 -22.46 -8.19 10.76
C THR A 67 -23.82 -7.81 11.35
N ILE A 68 -24.25 -6.55 11.22
CA ILE A 68 -25.58 -6.10 11.64
C ILE A 68 -26.68 -6.86 10.90
N ARG A 69 -26.49 -7.09 9.59
CA ARG A 69 -27.41 -7.88 8.78
C ARG A 69 -27.56 -9.32 9.29
N LEU A 70 -26.44 -9.94 9.69
CA LEU A 70 -26.45 -11.28 10.31
C LEU A 70 -27.23 -11.28 11.63
N LEU A 71 -27.03 -10.26 12.47
CA LEU A 71 -27.71 -10.11 13.77
C LEU A 71 -29.21 -9.83 13.65
N THR A 72 -29.64 -9.15 12.59
CA THR A 72 -31.08 -8.89 12.33
C THR A 72 -31.80 -10.08 11.69
N GLY A 73 -31.10 -11.20 11.44
CA GLY A 73 -31.67 -12.42 10.86
C GLY A 73 -31.97 -12.34 9.37
N THR A 74 -31.54 -11.26 8.70
CA THR A 74 -31.69 -11.06 7.25
C THR A 74 -30.49 -11.60 6.46
N GLY A 75 -29.43 -11.98 7.17
CA GLY A 75 -28.19 -12.52 6.61
C GLY A 75 -28.24 -14.01 6.29
N SER A 76 -27.21 -14.47 5.57
CA SER A 76 -26.97 -15.86 5.20
C SER A 76 -25.57 -16.29 5.61
N GLY A 77 -25.27 -17.59 5.56
CA GLY A 77 -23.91 -18.11 5.72
C GLY A 77 -22.90 -17.49 4.73
N VAL A 78 -23.37 -17.02 3.57
CA VAL A 78 -22.52 -16.31 2.59
C VAL A 78 -22.00 -14.97 3.15
N ASP A 79 -22.74 -14.30 4.03
CA ASP A 79 -22.30 -13.06 4.67
C ASP A 79 -21.11 -13.31 5.63
N VAL A 80 -21.06 -14.49 6.27
CA VAL A 80 -19.92 -14.89 7.12
C VAL A 80 -18.65 -15.05 6.28
N LEU A 81 -18.77 -15.60 5.08
CA LEU A 81 -17.66 -15.69 4.12
C LEU A 81 -17.23 -14.29 3.66
N ALA A 82 -18.18 -13.41 3.37
CA ALA A 82 -17.91 -12.02 2.98
C ALA A 82 -17.18 -11.24 4.07
N ILE A 83 -17.61 -11.36 5.33
CA ILE A 83 -16.93 -10.76 6.49
C ILE A 83 -15.51 -11.31 6.62
N SER A 84 -15.33 -12.62 6.44
CA SER A 84 -14.01 -13.27 6.49
C SER A 84 -13.07 -12.75 5.40
N SER A 85 -13.57 -12.52 4.19
CA SER A 85 -12.80 -11.92 3.09
C SER A 85 -12.42 -10.47 3.38
N LEU A 86 -13.33 -9.67 3.93
CA LEU A 86 -13.03 -8.29 4.32
C LEU A 86 -12.00 -8.23 5.46
N ALA A 87 -12.09 -9.13 6.44
CA ALA A 87 -11.10 -9.26 7.51
C ALA A 87 -9.72 -9.67 6.96
N MET A 88 -9.69 -10.61 6.02
CA MET A 88 -8.45 -11.01 5.34
C MET A 88 -7.86 -9.85 4.52
N THR A 89 -8.69 -9.05 3.85
CA THR A 89 -8.27 -7.83 3.14
C THR A 89 -7.66 -6.82 4.12
N ALA A 90 -8.32 -6.54 5.23
CA ALA A 90 -7.80 -5.64 6.27
C ALA A 90 -6.46 -6.13 6.86
N PHE A 91 -6.32 -7.45 7.05
CA PHE A 91 -5.06 -8.05 7.47
C PHE A 91 -3.96 -7.85 6.43
N THR A 92 -4.22 -8.09 5.13
CA THR A 92 -3.22 -7.86 4.08
C THR A 92 -2.76 -6.41 4.00
N VAL A 93 -3.67 -5.45 4.20
CA VAL A 93 -3.35 -4.03 4.21
C VAL A 93 -2.34 -3.69 5.30
N ARG A 94 -2.51 -4.30 6.49
CA ARG A 94 -1.72 -3.99 7.67
C ARG A 94 -0.41 -4.80 7.77
N SER A 95 -0.43 -6.05 7.33
CA SER A 95 0.65 -7.01 7.59
C SER A 95 1.60 -7.18 6.42
N VAL A 96 1.18 -6.91 5.17
CA VAL A 96 2.03 -7.10 4.00
C VAL A 96 2.74 -5.78 3.67
N PRO A 97 4.06 -5.67 3.88
CA PRO A 97 4.84 -4.51 3.47
C PRO A 97 4.89 -4.42 1.94
N LEU A 98 4.91 -3.18 1.44
CA LEU A 98 5.00 -2.90 0.00
C LEU A 98 6.44 -2.98 -0.53
N ASP A 99 7.42 -3.04 0.36
CA ASP A 99 8.83 -3.16 0.02
C ASP A 99 9.18 -4.62 -0.36
N PRO A 100 9.65 -4.88 -1.59
CA PRO A 100 10.05 -6.21 -2.03
C PRO A 100 11.22 -6.78 -1.21
N ALA A 101 12.08 -5.96 -0.61
CA ALA A 101 13.14 -6.43 0.28
C ALA A 101 12.58 -6.94 1.61
N ALA A 102 11.49 -6.36 2.10
CA ALA A 102 10.79 -6.82 3.30
C ALA A 102 9.96 -8.09 3.04
N GLN A 103 9.63 -8.41 1.78
CA GLN A 103 8.86 -9.61 1.42
C GLN A 103 9.65 -10.91 1.65
N GLU A 104 10.98 -10.86 1.64
CA GLU A 104 11.84 -12.03 1.88
C GLU A 104 11.71 -12.56 3.32
N TYR A 105 11.35 -11.69 4.28
CA TYR A 105 11.23 -12.01 5.70
C TYR A 105 9.78 -12.30 6.14
N LEU A 106 8.83 -12.40 5.20
CA LEU A 106 7.43 -12.64 5.53
C LEU A 106 7.21 -14.05 6.05
N SER A 107 6.32 -14.13 7.03
CA SER A 107 5.85 -15.42 7.52
C SER A 107 5.13 -16.19 6.41
N PRO A 108 5.13 -17.54 6.43
CA PRO A 108 4.41 -18.33 5.44
C PRO A 108 2.93 -17.93 5.33
N LEU A 109 2.31 -17.55 6.46
CA LEU A 109 0.93 -17.09 6.49
C LEU A 109 0.72 -15.80 5.68
N GLU A 110 1.58 -14.80 5.85
CA GLU A 110 1.51 -13.53 5.11
C GLU A 110 1.72 -13.71 3.61
N LYS A 111 2.42 -14.76 3.20
CA LYS A 111 2.59 -15.13 1.79
C LYS A 111 1.33 -15.72 1.17
N TRP A 112 0.60 -16.56 1.91
CA TRP A 112 -0.59 -17.25 1.38
C TRP A 112 -1.88 -16.42 1.48
N VAL A 113 -2.01 -15.58 2.51
CA VAL A 113 -3.22 -14.78 2.78
C VAL A 113 -3.65 -13.93 1.56
N PRO A 114 -2.78 -13.18 0.86
CA PRO A 114 -3.16 -12.44 -0.34
C PRO A 114 -3.68 -13.32 -1.48
N LEU A 115 -3.24 -14.57 -1.54
CA LEU A 115 -3.65 -15.54 -2.58
C LEU A 115 -4.99 -16.21 -2.23
N LEU A 116 -5.25 -16.44 -0.95
CA LEU A 116 -6.50 -17.05 -0.48
C LEU A 116 -7.70 -16.12 -0.59
N ASN A 117 -7.48 -14.81 -0.41
CA ASN A 117 -8.55 -13.83 -0.45
C ASN A 117 -9.31 -13.76 -1.80
N PRO A 118 -8.67 -13.71 -2.99
CA PRO A 118 -9.38 -13.76 -4.26
C PRO A 118 -10.10 -15.10 -4.48
N VAL A 119 -9.56 -16.23 -3.98
CA VAL A 119 -10.27 -17.52 -4.02
C VAL A 119 -11.57 -17.43 -3.20
N LEU A 120 -11.51 -16.84 -2.00
CA LEU A 120 -12.68 -16.64 -1.16
C LEU A 120 -13.72 -15.73 -1.82
N ILE A 121 -13.28 -14.67 -2.51
CA ILE A 121 -14.16 -13.78 -3.29
C ILE A 121 -14.87 -14.55 -4.42
N VAL A 122 -14.16 -15.42 -5.13
CA VAL A 122 -14.76 -16.29 -6.15
C VAL A 122 -15.80 -17.22 -5.53
N VAL A 123 -15.49 -17.84 -4.38
CA VAL A 123 -16.43 -18.71 -3.66
C VAL A 123 -17.69 -17.95 -3.23
N ILE A 124 -17.55 -16.72 -2.71
CA ILE A 124 -18.68 -15.86 -2.35
C ILE A 124 -19.54 -15.55 -3.58
N THR A 125 -18.91 -15.17 -4.69
CA THR A 125 -19.59 -14.82 -5.94
C THR A 125 -20.38 -16.03 -6.48
N VAL A 126 -19.75 -17.20 -6.51
CA VAL A 126 -20.37 -18.46 -6.93
C VAL A 126 -21.50 -18.86 -5.97
N GLY A 127 -21.28 -18.76 -4.66
CA GLY A 127 -22.31 -19.01 -3.65
C GLY A 127 -23.53 -18.12 -3.81
N ALA A 128 -23.33 -16.84 -4.16
CA ALA A 128 -24.43 -15.91 -4.45
C ALA A 128 -25.26 -16.33 -5.67
N LEU A 129 -24.65 -16.94 -6.69
CA LEU A 129 -25.36 -17.51 -7.84
C LEU A 129 -26.24 -18.70 -7.41
N PHE A 130 -25.73 -19.58 -6.55
CA PHE A 130 -26.48 -20.74 -6.05
C PHE A 130 -27.63 -20.38 -5.10
N THR A 131 -27.61 -19.19 -4.50
CA THR A 131 -28.60 -18.78 -3.48
C THR A 131 -29.72 -17.90 -4.07
N ASN A 132 -29.84 -17.75 -5.40
CA ASN A 132 -30.73 -16.81 -6.11
C ASN A 132 -30.63 -15.32 -5.68
N ARG A 133 -29.72 -14.97 -4.76
CA ARG A 133 -29.57 -13.60 -4.22
C ARG A 133 -29.09 -12.59 -5.26
N HIS A 134 -28.47 -13.06 -6.35
CA HIS A 134 -28.17 -12.21 -7.49
C HIS A 134 -29.43 -11.66 -8.17
N VAL A 135 -30.57 -12.37 -8.08
CA VAL A 135 -31.88 -11.95 -8.60
C VAL A 135 -32.57 -10.96 -7.65
N ASP A 136 -32.35 -11.11 -6.34
CA ASP A 136 -32.92 -10.25 -5.30
C ASP A 136 -32.25 -8.86 -5.18
N ASN A 137 -31.37 -8.50 -6.13
CA ASN A 137 -30.60 -7.24 -6.11
C ASN A 137 -29.75 -7.08 -4.83
N ASP A 138 -29.23 -8.17 -4.28
CA ASP A 138 -28.43 -8.16 -3.06
C ASP A 138 -26.97 -7.71 -3.33
N TYR A 139 -26.80 -6.42 -3.66
CA TYR A 139 -25.52 -5.84 -4.06
C TYR A 139 -24.45 -5.87 -2.96
N PHE A 140 -24.86 -6.04 -1.69
CA PHE A 140 -23.94 -6.13 -0.55
C PHE A 140 -22.95 -7.30 -0.67
N LEU A 141 -23.33 -8.37 -1.38
CA LEU A 141 -22.49 -9.56 -1.60
C LEU A 141 -21.26 -9.29 -2.47
N TYR A 142 -21.30 -8.24 -3.30
CA TYR A 142 -20.18 -7.86 -4.16
C TYR A 142 -19.23 -6.86 -3.48
N LEU A 143 -19.55 -6.37 -2.27
CA LEU A 143 -18.68 -5.44 -1.54
C LEU A 143 -17.27 -5.98 -1.30
N PRO A 144 -17.06 -7.25 -0.89
CA PRO A 144 -15.70 -7.78 -0.74
C PRO A 144 -14.89 -7.71 -2.04
N LEU A 145 -15.52 -7.98 -3.19
CA LEU A 145 -14.88 -7.89 -4.50
C LEU A 145 -14.46 -6.45 -4.82
N ILE A 146 -15.37 -5.49 -4.66
CA ILE A 146 -15.12 -4.08 -4.97
C ILE A 146 -14.04 -3.52 -4.03
N VAL A 147 -14.18 -3.75 -2.73
CA VAL A 147 -13.21 -3.28 -1.71
C VAL A 147 -11.84 -3.90 -1.97
N TRP A 148 -11.77 -5.21 -2.22
CA TRP A 148 -10.51 -5.86 -2.55
C TRP A 148 -9.86 -5.25 -3.79
N GLY A 149 -10.64 -4.98 -4.86
CA GLY A 149 -10.14 -4.33 -6.07
C GLY A 149 -9.55 -2.94 -5.80
N ILE A 150 -10.30 -2.09 -5.08
CA ILE A 150 -9.86 -0.72 -4.71
C ILE A 150 -8.59 -0.77 -3.85
N VAL A 151 -8.55 -1.65 -2.86
CA VAL A 151 -7.41 -1.80 -1.95
C VAL A 151 -6.17 -2.27 -2.69
N ASN A 152 -6.27 -3.30 -3.55
CA ASN A 152 -5.12 -3.79 -4.30
C ASN A 152 -4.60 -2.75 -5.30
N LEU A 153 -5.52 -2.03 -5.96
CA LEU A 153 -5.13 -0.94 -6.84
C LEU A 153 -4.40 0.17 -6.08
N GLY A 154 -4.96 0.63 -4.95
CA GLY A 154 -4.35 1.66 -4.12
C GLY A 154 -2.99 1.23 -3.53
N ARG A 155 -2.84 -0.03 -3.16
CA ARG A 155 -1.56 -0.59 -2.71
C ARG A 155 -0.53 -0.62 -3.84
N SER A 156 -0.95 -1.00 -5.05
CA SER A 156 -0.07 -1.02 -6.22
C SER A 156 0.44 0.38 -6.57
N THR A 157 -0.41 1.41 -6.47
CA THR A 157 0.03 2.79 -6.72
C THR A 157 1.01 3.28 -5.66
N MET A 158 0.75 2.99 -4.38
CA MET A 158 1.68 3.35 -3.28
C MET A 158 3.03 2.65 -3.41
N ALA A 159 3.03 1.35 -3.73
CA ALA A 159 4.27 0.61 -3.95
C ALA A 159 5.11 1.25 -5.06
N SER A 160 4.47 1.65 -6.17
CA SER A 160 5.19 2.29 -7.28
C SER A 160 5.79 3.66 -6.91
N VAL A 161 5.10 4.42 -6.06
CA VAL A 161 5.54 5.75 -5.61
C VAL A 161 6.70 5.63 -4.63
N ASP A 162 6.62 4.71 -3.66
CA ASP A 162 7.65 4.53 -2.63
C ASP A 162 8.95 3.99 -3.22
N LEU A 163 8.86 2.97 -4.08
CA LEU A 163 10.02 2.37 -4.73
C LEU A 163 10.71 3.36 -5.67
N GLY A 164 9.94 4.10 -6.47
CA GLY A 164 10.49 5.08 -7.40
C GLY A 164 11.21 6.23 -6.69
N HIS A 165 10.68 6.70 -5.55
CA HIS A 165 11.33 7.77 -4.79
C HIS A 165 12.63 7.29 -4.13
N LEU A 166 12.61 6.10 -3.50
CA LEU A 166 13.79 5.49 -2.87
C LEU A 166 14.89 5.17 -3.89
N GLU A 167 14.52 4.62 -5.05
CA GLU A 167 15.46 4.27 -6.11
C GLU A 167 16.04 5.53 -6.77
N LYS A 168 15.21 6.54 -7.03
CA LYS A 168 15.66 7.84 -7.56
C LYS A 168 16.59 8.55 -6.59
N LEU A 169 16.32 8.53 -5.29
CA LEU A 169 17.25 9.03 -4.27
C LEU A 169 18.57 8.24 -4.37
N ARG A 170 18.52 6.91 -4.30
CA ARG A 170 19.73 6.06 -4.39
C ARG A 170 20.56 6.32 -5.65
N TYR A 171 19.95 6.47 -6.82
CA TYR A 171 20.66 6.73 -8.09
C TYR A 171 21.18 8.16 -8.18
N LYS A 172 20.38 9.15 -7.80
CA LYS A 172 20.83 10.56 -7.74
C LYS A 172 22.05 10.71 -6.82
N TYR A 173 22.17 9.87 -5.79
CA TYR A 173 23.31 9.86 -4.87
C TYR A 173 24.48 8.93 -5.25
N LYS A 174 24.28 7.91 -6.11
CA LYS A 174 25.37 7.05 -6.61
C LYS A 174 26.00 7.54 -7.92
N GLY A 175 25.26 8.35 -8.68
CA GLY A 175 25.68 8.89 -9.98
C GLY A 175 26.21 10.34 -9.94
N ALA A 176 26.24 10.95 -8.76
CA ALA A 176 26.91 12.23 -8.47
C ALA A 176 28.25 11.96 -7.77
#